data_AF-A0A6P0YMT1-F1
#
_entry.id   AF-A0A6P0YMT1-F1
#
_cell.length_a   1.000
_cell.length_b   1.000
_cell.length_c   1.000
_cell.angle_alpha   90.00
_cell.angle_beta   90.00
_cell.angle_gamma   90.00
#
_symmetry.space_group_name_H-M   'P 1'
#
loop_
_entity.id
_entity.type
_entity.pdbx_description
1 polymer ?
#
loop_
_entity_poly.entity_id
_entity_poly.type
_entity_poly.pdbx_seq_one_letter_code
_entity_poly.pdbx_strand_id
1 'polypeptide(L)'
;MTQLHQTTKNTLTECRFCSEISKTNGEDPIGTASTCDHWLIIEIAQPWSEQAFMENPQLKPVLGLIFEAIKDGVKLKPMAIAPDREYSQNGYTRILYYYRPGELFAEYEKQEYIVPDELMSQLLISLLKQLQQQPNELENFQ
;
A
#
# COMPACT_ATOMS: atom_id res chain seq x y z
N MET A 1 65.90 0.76 -21.16
CA MET A 1 65.12 -0.44 -21.56
C MET A 1 64.79 -1.17 -20.26
N THR A 2 63.56 -1.36 -19.81
CA THR A 2 62.23 -1.15 -20.37
C THR A 2 61.29 -1.13 -19.15
N GLN A 3 60.46 -0.09 -18.99
CA GLN A 3 59.39 -0.09 -17.99
C GLN A 3 58.32 -1.12 -18.42
N LEU A 4 58.03 -2.07 -17.54
CA LEU A 4 56.83 -2.90 -17.64
C LEU A 4 55.65 -2.06 -17.12
N HIS A 5 54.94 -1.42 -18.05
CA HIS A 5 53.63 -0.84 -17.77
C HIS A 5 52.64 -2.00 -17.60
N GLN A 6 52.23 -2.27 -16.37
CA GLN A 6 51.12 -3.18 -16.10
C GLN A 6 49.83 -2.54 -16.60
N THR A 7 49.29 -3.06 -17.69
CA THR A 7 47.96 -2.70 -18.19
C THR A 7 46.93 -3.27 -17.21
N THR A 8 46.40 -2.43 -16.32
CA THR A 8 45.24 -2.76 -15.50
C THR A 8 44.07 -3.05 -16.44
N LYS A 9 43.74 -4.33 -16.59
CA LYS A 9 42.60 -4.80 -17.39
C LYS A 9 41.33 -4.26 -16.73
N ASN A 10 40.74 -3.23 -17.33
CA ASN A 10 39.53 -2.59 -16.82
C ASN A 10 38.33 -3.54 -17.05
N THR A 11 38.07 -4.45 -16.11
CA THR A 11 36.92 -5.37 -16.12
C THR A 11 35.63 -4.68 -15.66
N LEU A 12 35.32 -3.53 -16.25
CA LEU A 12 34.05 -2.80 -16.08
C LEU A 12 33.39 -2.51 -17.44
N THR A 13 33.66 -3.35 -18.45
CA THR A 13 33.00 -3.25 -19.74
C THR A 13 31.54 -3.67 -19.61
N GLU A 14 30.69 -2.65 -19.57
CA GLU A 14 29.22 -2.62 -19.68
C GLU A 14 28.40 -2.59 -18.37
N CYS A 15 28.67 -1.60 -17.51
CA CYS A 15 27.63 -1.08 -16.61
C CYS A 15 26.54 -0.39 -17.45
N ARG A 16 25.40 -1.06 -17.67
CA ARG A 16 24.19 -0.48 -18.25
C ARG A 16 23.24 -0.02 -17.15
N PHE A 17 22.49 1.05 -17.39
CA PHE A 17 21.47 1.48 -16.43
C PHE A 17 20.32 0.46 -16.39
N CYS A 18 19.78 0.18 -15.20
CA CYS A 18 18.62 -0.71 -15.05
C CYS A 18 17.43 -0.28 -15.93
N SER A 19 17.24 1.03 -16.10
CA SER A 19 16.21 1.60 -16.97
C SER A 19 16.38 1.23 -18.44
N GLU A 20 17.62 1.10 -18.94
CA GLU A 20 17.89 0.65 -20.31
C GLU A 20 17.59 -0.83 -20.50
N ILE A 21 17.87 -1.65 -19.48
CA ILE A 21 17.55 -3.08 -19.48
C ILE A 21 16.03 -3.28 -19.43
N SER A 22 15.33 -2.62 -18.51
CA SER A 22 13.86 -2.61 -18.42
C SER A 22 13.21 -2.18 -19.74
N LYS A 23 13.67 -1.07 -20.33
CA LYS A 23 13.16 -0.61 -21.63
C LYS A 23 13.36 -1.64 -22.75
N THR A 24 14.52 -2.30 -22.78
CA THR A 24 14.81 -3.36 -23.77
C THR A 24 13.89 -4.57 -23.58
N ASN A 25 13.45 -4.84 -22.34
CA ASN A 25 12.49 -5.89 -22.00
C ASN A 25 11.02 -5.47 -22.24
N GLY A 26 10.77 -4.26 -22.76
CA GLY A 26 9.42 -3.75 -23.02
C GLY A 26 8.71 -3.17 -21.80
N GLU A 27 9.41 -3.00 -20.68
CA GLU A 27 8.88 -2.29 -19.52
C GLU A 27 8.92 -0.78 -19.77
N ASP A 28 7.92 -0.07 -19.27
CA ASP A 28 7.96 1.39 -19.21
C ASP A 28 8.94 1.83 -18.10
N PRO A 29 10.03 2.55 -18.42
CA PRO A 29 10.99 3.01 -17.41
C PRO A 29 10.42 3.99 -16.39
N ILE A 30 9.25 4.59 -16.67
CA ILE A 30 8.51 5.46 -15.73
C ILE A 30 7.70 4.62 -14.73
N GLY A 31 7.60 3.30 -14.95
CA GLY A 31 6.87 2.35 -14.11
C GLY A 31 5.40 2.25 -14.48
N THR A 32 4.75 1.19 -13.99
CA THR A 32 3.33 0.88 -14.25
C THR A 32 2.45 1.14 -13.01
N ALA A 33 3.01 1.69 -11.94
CA ALA A 33 2.29 1.97 -10.71
C ALA A 33 1.25 3.07 -10.97
N SER A 34 -0.03 2.74 -10.76
CA SER A 34 -1.11 3.71 -10.88
C SER A 34 -1.07 4.73 -9.75
N THR A 35 -1.54 5.95 -10.03
CA THR A 35 -1.83 6.95 -8.99
C THR A 35 -3.06 6.52 -8.21
N CYS A 36 -3.07 6.75 -6.90
CA CYS A 36 -4.23 6.55 -6.04
C CYS A 36 -4.52 7.81 -5.22
N ASP A 37 -5.77 8.06 -4.93
CA ASP A 37 -6.20 9.20 -4.12
C ASP A 37 -6.38 8.80 -2.66
N HIS A 38 -6.57 7.49 -2.41
CA HIS A 38 -6.76 6.92 -1.09
C HIS A 38 -5.88 5.68 -0.88
N TRP A 39 -5.15 5.63 0.22
CA TRP A 39 -4.48 4.42 0.71
C TRP A 39 -5.21 3.92 1.95
N LEU A 40 -5.54 2.63 1.95
CA LEU A 40 -6.11 1.96 3.10
C LEU A 40 -5.16 0.85 3.51
N ILE A 41 -4.33 1.13 4.52
CA ILE A 41 -3.27 0.24 4.97
C ILE A 41 -3.69 -0.39 6.28
N ILE A 42 -3.72 -1.70 6.34
CA ILE A 42 -4.21 -2.48 7.48
C ILE A 42 -3.05 -3.33 8.00
N GLU A 43 -2.81 -3.28 9.30
CA GLU A 43 -1.83 -4.14 9.94
C GLU A 43 -2.39 -5.56 10.13
N ILE A 44 -1.81 -6.53 9.43
CA ILE A 44 -2.29 -7.92 9.37
C ILE A 44 -1.10 -8.86 9.36
N ALA A 45 -1.09 -9.82 10.29
CA ALA A 45 -0.06 -10.85 10.33
C ALA A 45 -0.03 -11.65 9.00
N GLN A 46 1.20 -11.97 8.55
CA GLN A 46 1.40 -12.85 7.42
C GLN A 46 0.95 -14.29 7.76
N PRO A 47 0.56 -15.10 6.77
CA PRO A 47 0.68 -14.89 5.31
C PRO A 47 -0.45 -14.04 4.68
N TRP A 48 -0.13 -13.33 3.59
CA TRP A 48 -1.06 -12.50 2.81
C TRP A 48 -1.51 -13.20 1.51
N SER A 49 -1.93 -14.45 1.61
CA SER A 49 -2.57 -15.12 0.48
C SER A 49 -4.02 -14.68 0.36
N GLU A 50 -4.59 -14.81 -0.84
CA GLU A 50 -6.03 -14.58 -1.06
C GLU A 50 -6.89 -15.40 -0.10
N GLN A 51 -6.54 -16.68 0.09
CA GLN A 51 -7.21 -17.56 1.06
C GLN A 51 -7.13 -17.02 2.48
N ALA A 52 -5.96 -16.54 2.93
CA ALA A 52 -5.80 -16.00 4.28
C ALA A 52 -6.68 -14.76 4.51
N PHE A 53 -6.83 -13.89 3.50
CA PHE A 53 -7.75 -12.76 3.58
C PHE A 53 -9.22 -13.20 3.62
N MET A 54 -9.60 -14.21 2.83
CA MET A 54 -10.96 -14.74 2.78
C MET A 54 -11.38 -15.49 4.05
N GLU A 55 -10.42 -16.09 4.76
CA GLU A 55 -10.63 -16.80 6.01
C GLU A 55 -10.59 -15.87 7.23
N ASN A 56 -10.01 -14.67 7.11
CA ASN A 56 -10.00 -13.69 8.18
C ASN A 56 -11.42 -13.15 8.43
N PRO A 57 -12.01 -13.40 9.62
CA PRO A 57 -13.41 -13.03 9.89
C PRO A 57 -13.66 -11.52 9.89
N GLN A 58 -12.62 -10.73 10.14
CA GLN A 58 -12.70 -9.28 10.18
C GLN A 58 -12.46 -8.62 8.81
N LEU A 59 -11.77 -9.31 7.88
CA LEU A 59 -11.60 -8.79 6.52
C LEU A 59 -12.71 -9.25 5.58
N LYS A 60 -13.14 -10.51 5.70
CA LYS A 60 -14.16 -11.11 4.83
C LYS A 60 -15.38 -10.23 4.57
N PRO A 61 -16.01 -9.57 5.57
CA PRO A 61 -17.17 -8.70 5.32
C PRO A 61 -16.84 -7.41 4.56
N VAL A 62 -15.56 -7.01 4.52
CA VAL A 62 -15.09 -5.74 3.97
C VAL A 62 -14.50 -5.91 2.57
N LEU A 63 -13.91 -7.06 2.24
CA LEU A 63 -13.24 -7.31 0.96
C LEU A 63 -14.16 -6.98 -0.24
N GLY A 64 -15.41 -7.43 -0.20
CA GLY A 64 -16.39 -7.14 -1.25
C GLY A 64 -16.61 -5.63 -1.45
N LEU A 65 -16.75 -4.89 -0.34
CA LEU A 65 -16.97 -3.44 -0.36
C LEU A 65 -15.75 -2.68 -0.91
N ILE A 66 -14.53 -3.14 -0.62
CA ILE A 66 -13.30 -2.56 -1.19
C ILE A 66 -13.30 -2.75 -2.71
N PHE A 67 -13.62 -3.95 -3.20
CA PHE A 67 -13.67 -4.22 -4.63
C PHE A 67 -14.78 -3.44 -5.33
N GLU A 68 -15.95 -3.30 -4.70
CA GLU A 68 -17.04 -2.47 -5.20
C GLU A 68 -16.64 -1.00 -5.30
N ALA A 69 -16.04 -0.43 -4.25
CA ALA A 69 -15.57 0.96 -4.27
C ALA A 69 -14.55 1.22 -5.40
N ILE A 70 -13.59 0.30 -5.60
CA ILE A 70 -12.61 0.41 -6.69
C ILE A 70 -13.30 0.31 -8.05
N LYS A 71 -14.24 -0.63 -8.21
CA LYS A 71 -15.01 -0.81 -9.45
C LYS A 71 -15.86 0.41 -9.79
N ASP A 72 -16.40 1.08 -8.78
CA ASP A 72 -17.18 2.31 -8.90
C ASP A 72 -16.31 3.56 -9.17
N GLY A 73 -14.99 3.39 -9.31
CA GLY A 73 -14.06 4.42 -9.74
C GLY A 73 -13.32 5.13 -8.60
N VAL A 74 -13.50 4.71 -7.34
CA VAL A 74 -12.68 5.22 -6.24
C VAL A 74 -11.24 4.77 -6.47
N LYS A 75 -10.30 5.73 -6.53
CA LYS A 75 -8.86 5.43 -6.66
C LYS A 75 -8.27 4.99 -5.32
N LEU A 76 -8.78 3.88 -4.79
CA LEU A 76 -8.42 3.28 -3.52
C LEU A 76 -7.35 2.20 -3.72
N LYS A 77 -6.30 2.25 -2.89
CA LYS A 77 -5.26 1.24 -2.83
C LYS A 77 -5.27 0.55 -1.46
N PRO A 78 -5.86 -0.65 -1.34
CA PRO A 78 -5.76 -1.45 -0.12
C PRO A 78 -4.36 -2.07 -0.01
N MET A 79 -3.82 -2.14 1.21
CA MET A 79 -2.52 -2.74 1.49
C MET A 79 -2.51 -3.40 2.87
N ALA A 80 -1.82 -4.54 2.99
CA ALA A 80 -1.50 -5.14 4.27
C ALA A 80 -0.06 -4.79 4.66
N ILE A 81 0.18 -4.51 5.93
CA ILE A 81 1.52 -4.41 6.54
C ILE A 81 1.63 -5.42 7.68
N ALA A 82 2.83 -5.90 7.96
CA ALA A 82 3.02 -6.86 9.03
C ALA A 82 3.08 -6.11 10.38
N PRO A 83 2.60 -6.73 11.47
CA PRO A 83 2.79 -6.18 12.80
C PRO A 83 4.27 -5.91 13.09
N ASP A 84 4.56 -4.74 13.63
CA ASP A 84 5.90 -4.30 14.01
C ASP A 84 6.04 -4.27 15.54
N ARG A 85 7.20 -4.67 16.06
CA ARG A 85 7.41 -4.78 17.51
C ARG A 85 7.34 -3.44 18.25
N GLU A 86 7.66 -2.34 17.58
CA GLU A 86 7.66 -1.00 18.17
C GLU A 86 6.27 -0.36 18.15
N TYR A 87 5.46 -0.67 17.12
CA TYR A 87 4.19 0.01 16.88
C TYR A 87 2.93 -0.81 17.20
N SER A 88 3.01 -2.15 17.12
CA SER A 88 1.84 -3.01 17.29
C SER A 88 1.44 -3.19 18.75
N GLN A 89 0.12 -3.29 18.98
CA GLN A 89 -0.47 -3.51 20.30
C GLN A 89 -1.29 -4.80 20.30
N ASN A 90 -1.05 -5.67 21.27
CA ASN A 90 -1.78 -6.95 21.35
C ASN A 90 -3.30 -6.72 21.52
N GLY A 91 -4.11 -7.35 20.67
CA GLY A 91 -5.56 -7.24 20.68
C GLY A 91 -6.09 -5.98 19.98
N TYR A 92 -5.22 -5.20 19.35
CA TYR A 92 -5.58 -4.03 18.58
C TYR A 92 -4.97 -4.11 17.19
N THR A 93 -5.75 -3.65 16.21
CA THR A 93 -5.30 -3.51 14.83
C THR A 93 -5.04 -2.05 14.52
N ARG A 94 -3.88 -1.80 13.92
CA ARG A 94 -3.51 -0.49 13.40
C ARG A 94 -3.98 -0.34 11.96
N ILE A 95 -4.66 0.77 11.67
CA ILE A 95 -5.09 1.14 10.32
C ILE A 95 -4.55 2.53 10.01
N LEU A 96 -3.85 2.65 8.88
CA LEU A 96 -3.39 3.92 8.34
C LEU A 96 -4.20 4.25 7.10
N TYR A 97 -4.92 5.35 7.15
CA TYR A 97 -5.65 5.89 6.04
C TYR A 97 -4.96 7.17 5.55
N TYR A 98 -4.56 7.17 4.28
CA TYR A 98 -4.05 8.38 3.64
C TYR A 98 -5.01 8.81 2.55
N TYR A 99 -5.29 10.10 2.47
CA TYR A 99 -6.09 10.65 1.39
C TYR A 99 -5.49 11.92 0.84
N ARG A 100 -5.72 12.17 -0.45
CA ARG A 100 -5.31 13.40 -1.11
C ARG A 100 -6.51 14.37 -1.15
N PRO A 101 -6.47 15.51 -0.43
CA PRO A 101 -7.60 16.43 -0.32
C PRO A 101 -7.82 17.30 -1.58
N GLY A 102 -6.83 17.38 -2.48
CA GLY A 102 -6.90 18.18 -3.71
C GLY A 102 -6.14 17.52 -4.87
N GLU A 103 -6.23 18.09 -6.07
CA GLU A 103 -5.65 17.44 -7.26
C GLU A 103 -4.17 17.74 -7.47
N LEU A 104 -3.82 19.03 -7.56
CA LEU A 104 -2.48 19.50 -7.92
C LEU A 104 -1.67 19.88 -6.68
N PHE A 105 -0.43 19.39 -6.61
CA PHE A 105 0.52 19.67 -5.53
C PHE A 105 -0.01 19.37 -4.12
N ALA A 106 -1.05 18.55 -4.02
CA ALA A 106 -1.63 18.15 -2.75
C ALA A 106 -0.77 17.06 -2.09
N GLU A 107 -0.48 17.28 -0.82
CA GLU A 107 0.13 16.28 0.05
C GLU A 107 -0.95 15.29 0.50
N TYR A 108 -0.54 14.10 0.93
CA TYR A 108 -1.47 13.18 1.58
C TYR A 108 -1.68 13.60 3.03
N GLU A 109 -2.93 13.69 3.43
CA GLU A 109 -3.30 13.75 4.83
C GLU A 109 -3.38 12.34 5.40
N LYS A 110 -2.88 12.18 6.62
CA LYS A 110 -2.83 10.90 7.32
C LYS A 110 -3.84 10.88 8.46
N GLN A 111 -4.63 9.82 8.52
CA GLN A 111 -5.41 9.42 9.67
C GLN A 111 -4.93 8.06 10.15
N GLU A 112 -4.69 7.94 11.45
CA GLU A 112 -4.19 6.72 12.07
C GLU A 112 -5.15 6.27 13.16
N TYR A 113 -5.54 5.01 13.08
CA TYR A 113 -6.47 4.38 14.00
C TYR A 113 -5.80 3.18 14.65
N ILE A 114 -6.01 3.04 15.95
CA ILE A 114 -5.66 1.84 16.72
C ILE A 114 -6.95 1.40 17.38
N VAL A 115 -7.53 0.31 16.88
CA VAL A 115 -8.85 -0.16 17.32
C VAL A 115 -8.75 -1.60 17.81
N PRO A 116 -9.59 -2.04 18.77
CA PRO A 116 -9.71 -3.46 19.08
C PRO A 116 -9.95 -4.29 17.83
N ASP A 117 -9.35 -5.47 17.76
CA ASP A 117 -9.41 -6.34 16.58
C ASP A 117 -10.86 -6.62 16.14
N GLU A 118 -11.80 -6.68 17.09
CA GLU A 118 -13.22 -6.92 16.83
C GLU A 118 -13.92 -5.76 16.12
N LEU A 119 -13.39 -4.53 16.24
CA LEU A 119 -13.95 -3.33 15.63
C LEU A 119 -13.31 -3.01 14.27
N MET A 120 -12.29 -3.76 13.84
CA MET A 120 -11.61 -3.52 12.57
C MET A 120 -12.61 -3.45 11.41
N SER A 121 -13.51 -4.44 11.30
CA SER A 121 -14.53 -4.48 10.23
C SER A 121 -15.38 -3.20 10.21
N GLN A 122 -15.85 -2.75 11.37
CA GLN A 122 -16.76 -1.62 11.49
C GLN A 122 -16.08 -0.31 11.10
N LEU A 123 -14.82 -0.11 11.51
CA LEU A 123 -14.03 1.05 11.11
C LEU A 123 -13.81 1.07 9.58
N LEU A 124 -13.38 -0.05 8.99
CA LEU A 124 -13.14 -0.12 7.55
C LEU A 124 -14.42 0.13 6.74
N ILE A 125 -15.55 -0.43 7.17
CA ILE A 125 -16.86 -0.16 6.55
C ILE A 125 -17.22 1.33 6.65
N SER A 126 -16.96 1.96 7.80
CA SER A 126 -17.25 3.39 7.99
C SER A 126 -16.40 4.28 7.08
N LEU A 127 -15.11 3.97 6.93
CA LEU A 127 -14.22 4.65 5.98
C LEU A 127 -14.69 4.48 4.53
N LEU A 128 -15.07 3.26 4.12
CA LEU A 128 -15.57 3.00 2.76
C LEU A 128 -16.88 3.72 2.48
N LYS A 129 -17.80 3.74 3.44
CA LYS A 129 -19.06 4.49 3.32
C LYS A 129 -18.81 5.99 3.21
N GLN A 130 -17.86 6.55 3.97
CA GLN A 130 -17.46 7.95 3.84
C GLN A 130 -16.96 8.25 2.42
N LEU A 131 -16.11 7.39 1.85
CA LEU A 131 -15.62 7.53 0.47
C LEU A 131 -16.76 7.55 -0.57
N GLN A 132 -17.80 6.76 -0.33
CA GLN A 132 -19.00 6.70 -1.16
C GLN A 132 -20.05 7.77 -0.81
N GLN A 133 -19.73 8.72 0.08
CA GLN A 133 -20.64 9.77 0.58
C GLN A 133 -21.94 9.21 1.20
N GLN A 134 -21.85 8.02 1.78
CA GLN A 134 -22.96 7.37 2.50
C GLN A 134 -22.91 7.68 4.00
N PRO A 135 -24.06 7.61 4.70
CA PRO A 135 -24.11 7.68 6.16
C PRO A 135 -23.17 6.64 6.79
N ASN A 136 -22.32 7.09 7.70
CA ASN A 136 -21.29 6.26 8.32
C ASN A 136 -21.17 6.59 9.81
N GLU A 137 -20.40 5.76 10.53
CA GLU A 137 -20.21 5.86 11.98
C GLU A 137 -18.76 6.20 12.34
N LEU A 138 -18.03 6.89 11.44
CA LEU A 138 -16.60 7.14 11.64
C LEU A 138 -16.31 8.01 12.86
N GLU A 139 -17.24 8.89 13.25
CA GLU A 139 -17.15 9.73 14.45
C GLU A 139 -16.99 8.90 15.74
N ASN A 140 -17.43 7.63 15.75
CA ASN A 140 -17.24 6.73 16.89
C ASN A 140 -15.79 6.27 17.08
N PHE A 141 -14.90 6.59 16.13
CA PHE A 141 -13.49 6.18 16.10
C PHE A 141 -12.51 7.36 16.11
N GLN A 142 -13.00 8.59 16.33
CA GLN A 142 -12.21 9.83 16.37
C GLN A 142 -11.83 10.24 17.79
#